data_AF-A0A2V2ETU8-F1
#
_entry.id   AF-A0A2V2ETU8-F1
#
_cell.length_a   1.000
_cell.length_b   1.000
_cell.length_c   1.000
_cell.angle_alpha   90.00
_cell.angle_beta   90.00
_cell.angle_gamma   90.00
#
_symmetry.space_group_name_H-M   'P 1'
#
loop_
_entity.id
_entity.type
_entity.pdbx_description
1 polymer ?
#
loop_
_entity_poly.entity_id
_entity_poly.type
_entity_poly.pdbx_seq_one_letter_code
_entity_poly.pdbx_strand_id
1 'polypeptide(L)'
;MEIQLRGAQLDVMALAPTGHTVVLGSAGSGKTTMALRLAEVRANLKGSPEVLVVTYNRVLVAYTKALKSFDYGITVDTFHHVCMEYLKGKGLSFMIPLSGSSNKLP
;
A
#
# COMPACT_ATOMS: atom_id res chain seq x y z
N MET A 1 -4.17 -0.67 -21.83
CA MET A 1 -4.52 -2.09 -21.62
C MET A 1 -5.69 -2.12 -20.65
N GLU A 2 -6.86 -2.56 -21.10
CA GLU A 2 -8.06 -2.62 -20.27
C GLU A 2 -8.13 -3.99 -19.60
N ILE A 3 -8.04 -4.03 -18.26
CA ILE A 3 -8.10 -5.29 -17.50
C ILE A 3 -9.57 -5.56 -17.18
N GLN A 4 -10.12 -6.61 -17.78
CA GLN A 4 -11.49 -7.05 -17.51
C GLN A 4 -11.51 -7.96 -16.27
N LEU A 5 -12.26 -7.56 -15.24
CA LEU A 5 -12.42 -8.32 -14.00
C LEU A 5 -13.39 -9.49 -14.20
N ARG A 6 -13.13 -10.63 -13.54
CA ARG A 6 -13.94 -11.84 -13.66
C ARG A 6 -14.07 -12.59 -12.34
N GLY A 7 -15.19 -13.27 -12.14
CA GLY A 7 -15.44 -14.14 -10.97
C GLY A 7 -15.16 -13.44 -9.65
N ALA A 8 -14.36 -14.07 -8.79
CA ALA A 8 -14.00 -13.56 -7.45
C ALA A 8 -13.37 -12.15 -7.44
N GLN A 9 -12.81 -11.67 -8.55
CA GLN A 9 -12.32 -10.30 -8.64
C GLN A 9 -13.46 -9.27 -8.62
N LEU A 10 -14.62 -9.61 -9.19
CA LEU A 10 -15.82 -8.77 -9.13
C LEU A 10 -16.37 -8.72 -7.71
N ASP A 11 -16.33 -9.85 -6.98
CA ASP A 11 -16.75 -9.91 -5.57
C ASP A 11 -15.88 -9.00 -4.70
N VAL A 12 -14.57 -8.95 -4.95
CA VAL A 12 -13.64 -8.03 -4.26
C VAL A 12 -14.00 -6.57 -4.53
N MET A 13 -14.40 -6.23 -5.76
CA MET A 13 -14.84 -4.87 -6.09
C MET A 13 -16.18 -4.50 -5.44
N ALA A 14 -17.04 -5.49 -5.17
CA ALA A 14 -18.33 -5.31 -4.53
C ALA A 14 -18.26 -5.25 -2.99
N LEU A 15 -17.07 -5.40 -2.39
CA LEU A 15 -16.91 -5.32 -0.94
C LEU A 15 -17.42 -3.98 -0.40
N ALA A 16 -17.97 -3.99 0.82
CA ALA A 16 -18.33 -2.76 1.51
C ALA A 16 -17.09 -1.88 1.75
N PRO A 17 -17.19 -0.54 1.66
CA PRO A 17 -16.07 0.39 1.92
C PRO A 17 -15.69 0.49 3.41
N THR A 18 -16.47 -0.13 4.28
CA THR A 18 -16.30 -0.07 5.74
C THR A 18 -16.11 -1.48 6.29
N GLY A 19 -15.57 -1.55 7.51
CA GLY A 19 -15.22 -2.82 8.15
C GLY A 19 -13.85 -3.35 7.73
N HIS A 20 -13.57 -4.59 8.11
CA HIS A 20 -12.29 -5.26 7.85
C HIS A 20 -12.52 -6.51 7.01
N THR A 21 -11.80 -6.62 5.89
CA THR A 21 -11.90 -7.75 4.98
C THR A 21 -10.51 -8.29 4.67
N VAL A 22 -10.38 -9.62 4.66
CA VAL A 22 -9.18 -10.32 4.21
C VAL A 22 -9.48 -10.98 2.87
N VAL A 23 -8.69 -10.65 1.85
CA VAL A 23 -8.79 -11.27 0.52
C VAL A 23 -7.62 -12.24 0.33
N LEU A 24 -7.94 -13.53 0.23
CA LEU A 24 -6.98 -14.60 -0.01
C LEU A 24 -6.98 -14.99 -1.49
N GLY A 25 -5.80 -15.23 -2.05
CA GLY A 25 -5.67 -15.68 -3.44
C GLY A 25 -4.29 -16.24 -3.72
N SER A 26 -4.21 -17.19 -4.64
CA SER A 26 -2.96 -17.80 -5.10
C SER A 26 -2.03 -16.80 -5.81
N ALA A 27 -0.76 -17.14 -6.03
CA ALA A 27 0.13 -16.33 -6.87
C ALA A 27 -0.47 -16.16 -8.28
N GLY A 28 -0.28 -14.98 -8.88
CA GLY A 28 -0.81 -14.68 -10.22
C GLY A 28 -2.32 -14.35 -10.28
N SER A 29 -3.08 -14.51 -9.20
CA SER A 29 -4.54 -14.22 -9.17
C SER A 29 -4.93 -12.74 -9.33
N GLY A 30 -3.95 -11.82 -9.38
CA GLY A 30 -4.20 -10.39 -9.56
C GLY A 30 -4.47 -9.59 -8.27
N LYS A 31 -4.15 -10.12 -7.09
CA LYS A 31 -4.35 -9.43 -5.78
C LYS A 31 -3.83 -8.00 -5.77
N THR A 32 -2.60 -7.78 -6.24
CA THR A 32 -1.99 -6.45 -6.28
C THR A 32 -2.79 -5.50 -7.17
N THR A 33 -3.19 -5.97 -8.35
CA THR A 33 -4.07 -5.21 -9.26
C THR A 33 -5.40 -4.89 -8.58
N MET A 34 -6.00 -5.83 -7.84
CA MET A 34 -7.28 -5.60 -7.16
C MET A 34 -7.16 -4.61 -6.02
N ALA A 35 -6.08 -4.66 -5.24
CA ALA A 35 -5.84 -3.67 -4.18
C ALA A 35 -5.76 -2.24 -4.74
N LEU A 36 -5.05 -2.05 -5.86
CA LEU A 36 -4.93 -0.74 -6.50
C LEU A 36 -6.25 -0.26 -7.12
N ARG A 37 -6.96 -1.14 -7.83
CA ARG A 37 -8.28 -0.81 -8.42
C ARG A 37 -9.32 -0.52 -7.35
N LEU A 38 -9.29 -1.27 -6.24
CA LEU A 38 -10.17 -0.99 -5.11
C LEU A 38 -9.83 0.38 -4.51
N ALA A 39 -8.55 0.72 -4.32
CA ALA A 39 -8.14 2.03 -3.85
C ALA A 39 -8.64 3.18 -4.75
N GLU A 40 -8.53 3.02 -6.08
CA GLU A 40 -9.09 3.97 -7.06
C GLU A 40 -10.60 4.16 -6.86
N VAL A 41 -11.36 3.07 -6.75
CA VAL A 41 -12.81 3.15 -6.53
C VAL A 41 -13.14 3.80 -5.19
N ARG A 42 -12.39 3.49 -4.13
CA ARG A 42 -12.62 4.05 -2.79
C ARG A 42 -12.34 5.56 -2.73
N ALA A 43 -11.23 6.02 -3.32
CA ALA A 43 -10.89 7.44 -3.32
C ALA A 43 -11.91 8.30 -4.09
N ASN A 44 -12.62 7.71 -5.03
CA ASN A 44 -13.68 8.36 -5.81
C ASN A 44 -15.07 8.30 -5.17
N LEU A 45 -15.22 7.73 -3.96
CA LEU A 45 -16.51 7.72 -3.27
C LEU A 45 -16.92 9.15 -2.83
N LYS A 46 -18.21 9.34 -2.57
CA LYS A 46 -18.74 10.62 -2.07
C LYS A 46 -18.01 11.02 -0.79
N GLY A 47 -17.50 12.25 -0.75
CA GLY A 47 -16.66 12.75 0.34
C GLY A 47 -15.16 12.57 0.10
N SER A 48 -14.76 11.98 -1.04
CA SER A 48 -13.37 11.86 -1.51
C SER A 48 -12.40 11.40 -0.42
N PRO A 49 -12.63 10.21 0.17
CA PRO A 49 -11.85 9.76 1.31
C PRO A 49 -10.39 9.54 0.93
N GLU A 50 -9.49 9.86 1.85
CA GLU A 50 -8.07 9.52 1.70
C GLU A 50 -7.87 8.02 1.89
N VAL A 51 -7.22 7.39 0.91
CA VAL A 51 -6.91 5.97 0.87
C VAL A 51 -5.41 5.78 0.98
N LEU A 52 -4.98 5.02 1.97
CA LEU A 52 -3.59 4.61 2.14
C LEU A 52 -3.42 3.15 1.69
N VAL A 53 -2.57 2.94 0.68
CA VAL A 53 -2.13 1.62 0.25
C VAL A 53 -0.70 1.40 0.72
N VAL A 54 -0.52 0.37 1.55
CA VAL A 54 0.79 0.01 2.10
C VAL A 54 1.26 -1.32 1.54
N THR A 55 2.53 -1.38 1.13
CA THR A 55 3.15 -2.61 0.62
C THR A 55 4.58 -2.77 1.13
N TYR A 56 5.20 -3.94 0.91
CA TYR A 56 6.65 -4.11 1.06
C TYR A 56 7.39 -3.92 -0.28
N ASN A 57 6.67 -3.93 -1.42
CA ASN A 57 7.26 -3.90 -2.75
C ASN A 57 7.60 -2.47 -3.19
N ARG A 58 8.88 -2.09 -3.09
CA ARG A 58 9.39 -0.77 -3.53
C ARG A 58 9.19 -0.50 -5.02
N VAL A 59 9.30 -1.53 -5.86
CA VAL A 59 9.11 -1.39 -7.32
C VAL A 59 7.66 -1.04 -7.63
N LEU A 60 6.71 -1.67 -6.94
CA LEU A 60 5.28 -1.34 -7.08
C LEU A 60 5.00 0.12 -6.69
N VAL A 61 5.57 0.57 -5.56
CA VAL A 61 5.44 1.98 -5.13
C VAL A 61 5.97 2.92 -6.21
N ALA A 62 7.19 2.67 -6.71
CA ALA A 62 7.80 3.51 -7.75
C ALA A 62 6.98 3.52 -9.05
N TYR A 63 6.52 2.35 -9.48
CA TYR A 63 5.68 2.21 -10.67
C TYR A 63 4.36 2.97 -10.53
N THR A 64 3.69 2.84 -9.38
CA THR A 64 2.39 3.50 -9.14
C THR A 64 2.54 5.03 -9.12
N LYS A 65 3.62 5.54 -8.49
CA LYS A 65 3.97 6.97 -8.50
C LYS A 65 4.26 7.49 -9.91
N ALA A 66 4.83 6.66 -10.79
CA ALA A 66 5.13 7.03 -12.16
C ALA A 66 3.89 7.13 -13.07
N LEU A 67 2.82 6.38 -12.76
CA LEU A 67 1.63 6.30 -13.62
C LEU A 67 0.78 7.58 -13.67
N LYS A 68 1.00 8.58 -12.77
CA LYS A 68 0.25 9.85 -12.65
C LYS A 68 -1.29 9.74 -12.57
N SER A 69 -1.86 8.54 -12.71
CA SER A 69 -3.30 8.27 -12.70
C SER A 69 -3.90 8.16 -11.29
N PHE A 70 -3.05 8.24 -10.26
CA PHE A 70 -3.43 8.17 -8.84
C PHE A 70 -3.32 9.55 -8.17
N ASP A 71 -3.86 10.60 -8.80
CA ASP A 71 -3.46 11.97 -8.41
C ASP A 71 -4.39 12.66 -7.40
N TYR A 72 -5.45 11.99 -6.91
CA TYR A 72 -6.30 12.55 -5.84
C TYR A 72 -6.72 11.50 -4.83
N GLY A 73 -6.37 11.73 -3.56
CA GLY A 73 -6.85 10.96 -2.41
C GLY A 73 -6.23 9.58 -2.23
N ILE A 74 -5.18 9.20 -2.98
CA ILE A 74 -4.51 7.89 -2.81
C ILE A 74 -3.04 8.10 -2.49
N THR A 75 -2.61 7.61 -1.33
CA THR A 75 -1.19 7.50 -0.97
C THR A 75 -0.76 6.05 -1.10
N VAL A 76 0.30 5.80 -1.89
CA VAL A 76 0.92 4.47 -2.02
C VAL A 76 2.36 4.53 -1.55
N ASP A 77 2.69 3.74 -0.53
CA ASP A 77 4.04 3.70 0.01
C ASP A 77 4.40 2.35 0.66
N THR A 78 5.64 2.24 1.09
CA THR A 78 6.11 1.10 1.86
C THR A 78 5.72 1.21 3.32
N PHE A 79 5.45 0.06 3.96
CA PHE A 79 5.12 0.01 5.39
C PHE A 79 6.14 0.73 6.26
N HIS A 80 7.42 0.45 6.02
CA HIS A 80 8.52 1.05 6.75
C HIS A 80 8.54 2.57 6.59
N HIS A 81 8.38 3.08 5.37
CA HIS A 81 8.38 4.53 5.14
C HIS A 81 7.20 5.22 5.84
N VAL A 82 5.98 4.67 5.75
CA VAL A 82 4.81 5.20 6.46
C VAL A 82 5.06 5.26 7.96
N CYS A 83 5.59 4.20 8.56
CA CYS A 83 5.87 4.16 10.00
C CYS A 83 6.93 5.19 10.40
N MET A 84 7.99 5.34 9.60
CA MET A 84 9.05 6.31 9.86
C MET A 84 8.53 7.75 9.80
N GLU A 85 7.72 8.10 8.79
CA GLU A 85 7.12 9.42 8.68
C GLU A 85 6.12 9.69 9.80
N TYR A 86 5.34 8.68 10.21
CA TYR A 86 4.46 8.80 11.37
C TYR A 86 5.25 9.11 12.66
N LEU A 87 6.33 8.39 12.92
CA LEU A 87 7.18 8.61 14.09
C LEU A 87 7.82 10.00 14.07
N LYS A 88 8.36 10.41 12.91
CA LYS A 88 8.96 11.73 12.71
C LYS A 88 7.95 12.85 12.98
N GLY A 89 6.70 12.69 12.53
CA GLY A 89 5.60 13.60 12.83
C GLY A 89 5.25 13.69 14.33
N LYS A 90 5.65 12.69 15.13
CA LYS A 90 5.56 12.68 16.59
C LYS A 90 6.84 13.17 17.29
N GLY A 91 7.84 13.64 16.55
CA GLY A 91 9.16 14.00 17.10
C GLY A 91 9.98 12.80 17.55
N LEU A 92 9.62 11.59 17.10
CA LEU A 92 10.32 10.34 17.41
C LEU A 92 11.17 9.91 16.21
N SER A 93 12.31 9.30 16.48
CA SER A 93 13.16 8.69 15.46
C SER A 93 13.44 7.24 15.78
N PHE A 94 13.32 6.37 14.78
CA PHE A 94 13.78 4.99 14.91
C PHE A 94 15.28 4.94 14.64
N MET A 95 16.07 4.62 15.66
CA MET A 95 17.48 4.33 15.51
C MET A 95 17.63 2.83 15.28
N ILE A 96 18.08 2.42 14.10
CA ILE A 96 18.57 1.06 13.91
C ILE A 96 19.87 0.99 14.72
N PRO A 97 19.97 0.15 15.78
CA PRO A 97 21.25 -0.06 16.43
C PRO A 97 22.19 -0.59 15.35
N LEU A 98 23.23 0.18 15.02
CA LEU A 98 24.31 -0.36 14.21
C LEU A 98 24.83 -1.57 14.98
N SER A 99 24.67 -2.77 14.41
CA SER A 99 25.21 -3.99 14.98
C SER A 99 26.67 -3.73 15.36
N GLY A 100 27.01 -4.00 16.62
CA GLY A 100 28.20 -3.50 17.27
C GLY A 100 29.46 -3.53 16.43
N SER A 101 30.22 -2.43 16.50
CA SER A 101 31.66 -2.44 16.34
C SER A 101 32.20 -3.64 17.13
N SER A 102 32.65 -4.65 16.39
CA SER A 102 33.43 -5.75 16.95
C SER A 102 34.80 -5.18 17.32
N ASN A 103 34.89 -4.49 18.46
CA ASN A 103 36.17 -4.31 19.13
C ASN A 103 36.59 -5.68 19.64
N LYS A 104 37.16 -6.50 18.76
CA LYS A 104 38.08 -7.56 19.17
C LYS A 104 39.40 -6.89 19.50
N LEU A 105 39.71 -6.78 20.78
CA LEU A 105 41.05 -6.56 21.34
C LEU A 105 41.07 -7.06 22.79
N PRO A 106 42.15 -7.66 23.29
CA PRO A 106 43.26 -8.35 22.62
C PRO A 106 43.07 -9.88 22.52
#